data_AF-A0A814Q9T9-F1
#
_entry.id   AF-A0A814Q9T9-F1
#
_cell.length_a   1.000
_cell.length_b   1.000
_cell.length_c   1.000
_cell.angle_alpha   90.00
_cell.angle_beta   90.00
_cell.angle_gamma   90.00
#
_symmetry.space_group_name_H-M   'P 1'
#
loop_
_entity.id
_entity.type
_entity.pdbx_description
1 polymer ?
#
loop_
_entity_poly.entity_id
_entity_poly.type
_entity_poly.pdbx_seq_one_letter_code
_entity_poly.pdbx_strand_id
1 'polypeptide(L)'
;MARYTDFTKDLNKAIDQVCSSEYQEMFEVVAKDPPYSFTMEQRILIDRYPNLITWYNGDQRHIVVERIRRTHLKWYDNWLTQYNTGQPPYVKWNSTMEQAILHLHNLLFRLDLGDIFTSDESYKECRKIADTVKRILVSVIKSNPITIDQAAVPYVRMLIQILFYFSVDNDLAIYLKSLELVNLMNDLLRTSNNDNEIHLNAYRILAVILVEADLKQLQNSDRIATVFIDFMKNTIDQGVTHEGRLHNILRSLKALTQHEQIREELIKQNGSSLFLRCVMEDKDLLKAKLPALEIILALAFNKDSATLLKDNANFMDCIRTLTSSSEQTIQRVATALIWKLEKDEPTIPSGTITTKKQYDIMISYSHSDKDLCHRILESLEKDNFKVWIDSHMMHGATFDAMAKAIENSEFIFICMSDAYKQSSFCEMEASYGIKRQCRIIPLVMTPNYKADGWLGILTSPFTYIDFPKLGSSRAYEELKKQIQLIRMNDLSSTVIKQDDLHHNTISSVHDRLKTTPNVEIKKEPRQVVDYPDFIDKWTEHHVESFLLEKELNILLPVIEGMDGQLLHQTYSMCQANQQSMFLLFREDIARSQQTILSLREYLTFLKEIKAYIPHTTGKQLNSTSTVCNLM
;
A
#
# COMPACT_ATOMS: atom_id res chain seq x y z
N MET A 1 0.31 17.81 50.12
CA MET A 1 0.12 16.52 50.81
C MET A 1 -1.35 16.19 51.05
N ALA A 2 -2.15 17.01 51.76
CA ALA A 2 -3.56 16.73 52.05
C ALA A 2 -4.46 16.42 50.82
N ARG A 3 -4.34 17.18 49.73
CA ARG A 3 -5.11 16.92 48.47
C ARG A 3 -4.70 15.64 47.73
N TYR A 4 -3.45 15.18 47.90
CA TYR A 4 -2.95 13.96 47.25
C TYR A 4 -3.39 12.71 48.02
N THR A 5 -3.46 12.80 49.35
CA THR A 5 -4.00 11.75 50.22
C THR A 5 -5.51 11.53 50.04
N ASP A 6 -6.29 12.59 49.80
CA ASP A 6 -7.73 12.48 49.56
C ASP A 6 -8.03 11.87 48.17
N PHE A 7 -7.32 12.30 47.12
CA PHE A 7 -7.46 11.72 45.79
C PHE A 7 -7.10 10.22 45.75
N THR A 8 -6.05 9.82 46.47
CA THR A 8 -5.62 8.40 46.53
C THR A 8 -6.64 7.54 47.30
N LYS A 9 -7.23 8.07 48.38
CA LYS A 9 -8.31 7.39 49.12
C LYS A 9 -9.57 7.24 48.27
N ASP A 10 -9.95 8.28 47.54
CA ASP A 10 -11.11 8.25 46.63
C ASP A 10 -10.91 7.26 45.48
N LEU A 11 -9.69 7.16 44.94
CA LEU A 11 -9.35 6.19 43.90
C LEU A 11 -9.40 4.74 44.40
N ASN A 12 -8.79 4.43 45.55
CA ASN A 12 -8.83 3.07 46.11
C ASN A 12 -10.27 2.64 46.41
N LYS A 13 -11.07 3.55 46.99
CA LYS A 13 -12.50 3.32 47.20
C LYS A 13 -13.21 3.05 45.87
N ALA A 14 -12.95 3.85 44.83
CA ALA A 14 -13.54 3.64 43.51
C ALA A 14 -13.18 2.27 42.94
N ILE A 15 -11.91 1.85 43.03
CA ILE A 15 -11.44 0.54 42.55
C ILE A 15 -12.15 -0.60 43.28
N ASP A 16 -12.22 -0.54 44.60
CA ASP A 16 -12.87 -1.60 45.38
C ASP A 16 -14.37 -1.68 45.09
N GLN A 17 -15.04 -0.53 44.94
CA GLN A 17 -16.46 -0.47 44.58
C GLN A 17 -16.71 -0.98 43.16
N VAL A 18 -15.85 -0.65 42.19
CA VAL A 18 -15.98 -1.15 40.81
C VAL A 18 -15.66 -2.63 40.73
N CYS A 19 -14.77 -3.18 41.55
CA CYS A 19 -14.47 -4.62 41.62
C CYS A 19 -15.48 -5.43 42.45
N SER A 20 -16.56 -4.81 42.93
CA SER A 20 -17.57 -5.46 43.77
C SER A 20 -18.65 -6.17 42.95
N SER A 21 -19.36 -7.11 43.57
CA SER A 21 -20.56 -7.73 42.98
C SER A 21 -21.67 -6.70 42.75
N GLU A 22 -21.77 -5.71 43.65
CA GLU A 22 -22.76 -4.64 43.60
C GLU A 22 -22.63 -3.80 42.32
N TYR A 23 -21.41 -3.61 41.80
CA TYR A 23 -21.19 -2.97 40.50
C TYR A 23 -21.83 -3.76 39.35
N GLN A 24 -21.62 -5.08 39.33
CA GLN A 24 -22.19 -5.96 38.29
C GLN A 24 -23.71 -5.97 38.35
N GLU A 25 -24.28 -6.13 39.56
CA GLU A 25 -25.71 -6.11 39.80
C GLU A 25 -26.35 -4.77 39.39
N MET A 26 -25.74 -3.64 39.78
CA MET A 26 -26.22 -2.31 39.40
C MET A 26 -26.20 -2.12 37.88
N PHE A 27 -25.13 -2.58 37.21
CA PHE A 27 -25.03 -2.51 35.77
C PHE A 27 -26.10 -3.35 35.07
N GLU A 28 -26.34 -4.58 35.54
CA GLU A 28 -27.39 -5.45 35.00
C GLU A 28 -28.79 -4.84 35.16
N VAL A 29 -29.07 -4.19 36.30
CA VAL A 29 -30.32 -3.46 36.54
C VAL A 29 -30.48 -2.31 35.53
N VAL A 30 -29.44 -1.49 35.36
CA VAL A 30 -29.45 -0.38 34.38
C VAL A 30 -29.59 -0.90 32.95
N ALA A 31 -28.92 -1.99 32.60
CA ALA A 31 -29.02 -2.58 31.26
C ALA A 31 -30.44 -3.09 30.97
N LYS A 32 -31.13 -3.63 32.00
CA LYS A 32 -32.49 -4.20 31.91
C LYS A 32 -33.58 -3.18 31.79
N ASP A 33 -33.47 -2.07 32.50
CA ASP A 33 -34.40 -0.95 32.35
C ASP A 33 -33.62 0.36 32.36
N PRO A 34 -33.06 0.77 31.20
CA PRO A 34 -32.26 1.98 31.10
C PRO A 34 -33.03 3.22 31.56
N PRO A 35 -32.62 3.87 32.67
CA PRO A 35 -33.31 5.04 33.17
C PRO A 35 -33.05 6.23 32.24
N TYR A 36 -33.93 7.24 32.27
CA TYR A 36 -33.67 8.52 31.58
C TYR A 36 -32.54 9.33 32.23
N SER A 37 -32.27 9.08 33.52
CA SER A 37 -31.17 9.69 34.27
C SER A 37 -30.77 8.80 35.42
N PHE A 38 -29.47 8.71 35.71
CA PHE A 38 -28.98 7.97 36.87
C PHE A 38 -29.43 8.58 38.20
N THR A 39 -29.82 7.73 39.14
CA THR A 39 -29.88 8.08 40.57
C THR A 39 -28.48 8.49 41.07
N MET A 40 -28.40 9.13 42.24
CA MET A 40 -27.10 9.51 42.81
C MET A 40 -26.17 8.31 42.98
N GLU A 41 -26.71 7.17 43.43
CA GLU A 41 -25.96 5.93 43.62
C GLU A 41 -25.48 5.34 42.30
N GLN A 42 -26.37 5.22 41.31
CA GLN A 42 -26.02 4.77 39.96
C GLN A 42 -24.96 5.67 39.33
N ARG A 43 -25.10 6.99 39.47
CA ARG A 43 -24.14 7.96 38.93
C ARG A 43 -22.77 7.82 39.57
N ILE A 44 -22.71 7.53 40.86
CA ILE A 44 -21.43 7.28 41.54
C ILE A 44 -20.80 6.00 40.99
N LEU A 45 -21.56 4.90 40.96
CA LEU A 45 -21.02 3.57 40.73
C LEU A 45 -20.77 3.23 39.26
N ILE A 46 -21.65 3.65 38.34
CA ILE A 46 -21.59 3.31 36.90
C ILE A 46 -20.90 4.41 36.05
N ASP A 47 -20.96 5.67 36.49
CA ASP A 47 -20.40 6.79 35.73
C ASP A 47 -19.13 7.32 36.40
N ARG A 48 -19.24 7.90 37.60
CA ARG A 48 -18.14 8.62 38.25
C ARG A 48 -16.94 7.73 38.56
N TYR A 49 -17.13 6.56 39.17
CA TYR A 49 -16.01 5.68 39.55
C TYR A 49 -15.30 5.07 38.32
N PRO A 50 -15.99 4.46 37.35
CA PRO A 50 -15.35 4.02 36.11
C PRO A 50 -14.62 5.14 35.39
N ASN A 51 -15.20 6.34 35.31
CA ASN A 51 -14.55 7.49 34.67
C ASN A 51 -13.30 7.94 35.44
N LEU A 52 -13.36 8.00 36.78
CA LEU A 52 -12.21 8.33 37.64
C LEU A 52 -11.05 7.35 37.42
N ILE A 53 -11.33 6.05 37.42
CA ILE A 53 -10.32 5.00 37.20
C ILE A 53 -9.80 5.06 35.76
N THR A 54 -10.70 5.27 34.80
CA THR A 54 -10.33 5.44 33.40
C THR A 54 -9.27 6.53 33.27
N TRP A 55 -9.44 7.72 33.84
CA TRP A 55 -8.45 8.80 33.69
C TRP A 55 -7.28 8.78 34.67
N TYR A 56 -7.15 7.75 35.51
CA TYR A 56 -6.01 7.58 36.40
C TYR A 56 -4.75 7.16 35.61
N ASN A 57 -3.71 8.00 35.63
CA ASN A 57 -2.43 7.79 34.92
C ASN A 57 -1.23 7.53 35.85
N GLY A 58 -1.43 6.91 37.02
CA GLY A 58 -0.31 6.57 37.91
C GLY A 58 0.41 5.28 37.53
N ASP A 59 1.62 5.07 38.06
CA ASP A 59 2.51 3.94 37.73
C ASP A 59 1.85 2.56 37.91
N GLN A 60 0.86 2.47 38.81
CA GLN A 60 0.12 1.24 39.13
C GLN A 60 -1.09 0.99 38.21
N ARG A 61 -1.31 1.80 37.17
CA ARG A 61 -2.47 1.69 36.26
C ARG A 61 -2.65 0.29 35.71
N HIS A 62 -1.59 -0.34 35.22
CA HIS A 62 -1.63 -1.68 34.65
C HIS A 62 -2.11 -2.74 35.67
N ILE A 63 -1.74 -2.62 36.94
CA ILE A 63 -2.19 -3.52 38.01
C ILE A 63 -3.68 -3.30 38.31
N VAL A 64 -4.11 -2.05 38.39
CA VAL A 64 -5.51 -1.69 38.66
C VAL A 64 -6.42 -2.19 37.54
N VAL A 65 -6.08 -1.90 36.29
CA VAL A 65 -6.86 -2.33 35.12
C VAL A 65 -6.90 -3.85 35.01
N GLU A 66 -5.78 -4.54 35.28
CA GLU A 66 -5.76 -6.01 35.27
C GLU A 66 -6.64 -6.62 36.36
N ARG A 67 -6.64 -6.06 37.58
CA ARG A 67 -7.54 -6.50 38.67
C ARG A 67 -9.00 -6.42 38.22
N ILE A 68 -9.38 -5.30 37.63
CA ILE A 68 -10.75 -5.07 37.14
C ILE A 68 -11.10 -6.05 36.02
N ARG A 69 -10.21 -6.27 35.05
CA ARG A 69 -10.41 -7.24 33.96
C ARG A 69 -10.63 -8.66 34.48
N ARG A 70 -9.80 -9.11 35.42
CA ARG A 70 -9.94 -10.43 36.05
C ARG A 70 -11.28 -10.60 36.79
N THR A 71 -11.81 -9.52 37.35
CA THR A 71 -13.14 -9.53 37.98
C THR A 71 -14.26 -9.59 36.93
N HIS A 72 -14.15 -8.83 35.83
CA HIS A 72 -15.32 -8.51 35.00
C HIS A 72 -15.35 -9.16 33.61
N LEU A 73 -14.23 -9.58 33.01
CA LEU A 73 -14.24 -10.04 31.61
C LEU A 73 -15.16 -11.26 31.40
N LYS A 74 -15.11 -12.23 32.30
CA LYS A 74 -15.98 -13.42 32.23
C LYS A 74 -17.46 -13.08 32.44
N TRP A 75 -17.76 -12.18 33.38
CA TRP A 75 -19.11 -11.66 33.60
C TRP A 75 -19.61 -10.93 32.35
N TYR A 76 -18.76 -10.09 31.75
CA TYR A 76 -19.07 -9.32 30.56
C TYR A 76 -19.38 -10.20 29.33
N ASP A 77 -18.60 -11.27 29.10
CA ASP A 77 -18.88 -12.24 28.03
C ASP A 77 -20.23 -12.96 28.22
N ASN A 78 -20.54 -13.36 29.46
CA ASN A 78 -21.82 -13.94 29.81
C ASN A 78 -22.97 -12.95 29.60
N TRP A 79 -22.79 -11.69 30.02
CA TRP A 79 -23.77 -10.63 29.84
C TRP A 79 -24.06 -10.39 28.36
N LEU A 80 -23.02 -10.27 27.51
CA LEU A 80 -23.18 -10.14 26.06
C LEU A 80 -23.99 -11.30 25.46
N THR A 81 -23.75 -12.53 25.92
CA THR A 81 -24.44 -13.72 25.44
C THR A 81 -25.92 -13.74 25.86
N GLN A 82 -26.21 -13.46 27.13
CA GLN A 82 -27.57 -13.50 27.66
C GLN A 82 -28.45 -12.40 27.03
N TYR A 83 -27.89 -11.21 26.85
CA TYR A 83 -28.61 -10.08 26.27
C TYR A 83 -28.92 -10.22 24.77
N ASN A 84 -28.25 -11.12 24.06
CA ASN A 84 -28.48 -11.37 22.65
C ASN A 84 -29.65 -12.34 22.36
N THR A 85 -30.33 -12.86 23.39
CA THR A 85 -31.35 -13.92 23.21
C THR A 85 -32.80 -13.41 23.04
N GLY A 86 -33.05 -12.11 23.15
CA GLY A 86 -34.35 -11.49 22.84
C GLY A 86 -34.43 -11.04 21.38
N GLN A 87 -35.59 -11.12 20.73
CA GLN A 87 -35.77 -10.62 19.35
C GLN A 87 -35.44 -9.11 19.24
N PRO A 88 -35.07 -8.61 18.04
CA PRO A 88 -34.74 -7.19 17.86
C PRO A 88 -35.86 -6.24 18.33
N PRO A 89 -35.54 -5.10 18.97
CA PRO A 89 -34.19 -4.58 19.20
C PRO A 89 -33.60 -5.08 20.53
N TYR A 90 -32.41 -5.67 20.42
CA TYR A 90 -31.72 -6.50 21.42
C TYR A 90 -31.35 -5.78 22.74
N VAL A 91 -31.37 -4.45 22.80
CA VAL A 91 -31.21 -3.62 24.01
C VAL A 91 -31.95 -2.29 23.76
N LYS A 92 -32.61 -1.71 24.79
CA LYS A 92 -33.16 -0.35 24.71
C LYS A 92 -32.02 0.67 24.83
N TRP A 93 -31.49 1.14 23.71
CA TRP A 93 -30.43 2.15 23.72
C TRP A 93 -31.03 3.53 23.99
N ASN A 94 -30.67 4.12 25.14
CA ASN A 94 -30.84 5.54 25.41
C ASN A 94 -29.47 6.15 25.74
N SER A 95 -29.38 7.48 25.81
CA SER A 95 -28.12 8.19 26.08
C SER A 95 -27.45 7.77 27.40
N THR A 96 -28.25 7.36 28.38
CA THR A 96 -27.76 6.91 29.69
C THR A 96 -27.10 5.54 29.61
N MET A 97 -27.67 4.61 28.84
CA MET A 97 -27.07 3.31 28.56
C MET A 97 -25.81 3.44 27.72
N GLU A 98 -25.80 4.33 26.72
CA GLU A 98 -24.60 4.62 25.92
C GLU A 98 -23.43 5.10 26.79
N GLN A 99 -23.71 5.99 27.76
CA GLN A 99 -22.71 6.45 28.72
C GLN A 99 -22.21 5.30 29.61
N ALA A 100 -23.10 4.50 30.19
CA ALA A 100 -22.71 3.36 31.03
C ALA A 100 -21.79 2.38 30.28
N ILE A 101 -22.15 2.05 29.04
CA ILE A 101 -21.39 1.15 28.18
C ILE A 101 -20.03 1.75 27.82
N LEU A 102 -19.99 3.03 27.44
CA LEU A 102 -18.75 3.73 27.14
C LEU A 102 -17.79 3.69 28.33
N HIS A 103 -18.28 3.93 29.55
CA HIS A 103 -17.47 3.87 30.76
C HIS A 103 -16.96 2.46 31.05
N LEU A 104 -17.82 1.44 30.95
CA LEU A 104 -17.41 0.04 31.11
C LEU A 104 -16.37 -0.38 30.07
N HIS A 105 -16.57 -0.02 28.80
CA HIS A 105 -15.65 -0.31 27.71
C HIS A 105 -14.30 0.35 27.89
N ASN A 106 -14.27 1.62 28.24
CA ASN A 106 -13.02 2.30 28.54
C ASN A 106 -12.31 1.62 29.71
N LEU A 107 -13.05 1.18 30.72
CA LEU A 107 -12.46 0.50 31.86
C LEU A 107 -11.82 -0.85 31.49
N LEU A 108 -12.45 -1.62 30.60
CA LEU A 108 -12.01 -2.96 30.22
C LEU A 108 -11.01 -2.97 29.05
N PHE A 109 -11.20 -2.10 28.06
CA PHE A 109 -10.63 -2.24 26.72
C PHE A 109 -9.93 -0.98 26.19
N ARG A 110 -9.50 -0.04 27.04
CA ARG A 110 -8.70 1.16 26.67
C ARG A 110 -7.27 0.89 26.16
N LEU A 111 -7.11 -0.14 25.34
CA LEU A 111 -5.86 -0.53 24.67
C LEU A 111 -5.36 0.58 23.74
N ASP A 112 -6.29 1.34 23.15
CA ASP A 112 -6.01 2.47 22.28
C ASP A 112 -5.25 3.62 23.01
N LEU A 113 -5.41 3.74 24.33
CA LEU A 113 -4.66 4.73 25.13
C LEU A 113 -3.45 4.13 25.87
N GLY A 114 -3.05 2.90 25.52
CA GLY A 114 -1.82 2.27 25.99
C GLY A 114 -1.99 1.30 27.16
N ASP A 115 -3.22 0.92 27.52
CA ASP A 115 -3.40 -0.19 28.47
C ASP A 115 -2.87 -1.49 27.88
N ILE A 116 -2.17 -2.28 28.69
CA ILE A 116 -1.63 -3.58 28.31
C ILE A 116 -2.31 -4.69 29.11
N PHE A 117 -2.37 -5.90 28.57
CA PHE A 117 -2.75 -7.08 29.33
C PHE A 117 -1.52 -7.64 30.04
N THR A 118 -1.68 -8.06 31.29
CA THR A 118 -0.58 -8.64 32.07
C THR A 118 -0.82 -10.09 32.49
N SER A 119 -1.91 -10.71 32.01
CA SER A 119 -2.18 -12.12 32.26
C SER A 119 -2.81 -12.89 31.10
N ASP A 120 -2.42 -14.16 30.99
CA ASP A 120 -2.95 -15.11 30.01
C ASP A 120 -4.45 -15.35 30.16
N GLU A 121 -4.98 -15.28 31.40
CA GLU A 121 -6.41 -15.44 31.66
C GLU A 121 -7.22 -14.30 31.02
N SER A 122 -6.74 -13.05 31.15
CA SER A 122 -7.38 -11.90 30.50
C SER A 122 -7.34 -12.02 28.97
N TYR A 123 -6.23 -12.49 28.40
CA TYR A 123 -6.14 -12.78 26.96
C TYR A 123 -7.16 -13.85 26.53
N LYS A 124 -7.27 -14.94 27.30
CA LYS A 124 -8.21 -16.03 27.01
C LYS A 124 -9.66 -15.56 27.04
N GLU A 125 -10.05 -14.75 28.02
CA GLU A 125 -11.40 -14.19 28.08
C GLU A 125 -11.64 -13.18 26.95
N CYS A 126 -10.67 -12.35 26.58
CA CYS A 126 -10.81 -11.45 25.42
C CYS A 126 -11.00 -12.20 24.10
N ARG A 127 -10.33 -13.35 23.91
CA ARG A 127 -10.55 -14.22 22.75
C ARG A 127 -11.99 -14.75 22.70
N LYS A 128 -12.53 -15.21 23.83
CA LYS A 128 -13.94 -15.63 23.92
C LYS A 128 -14.90 -14.48 23.61
N ILE A 129 -14.62 -13.28 24.13
CA ILE A 129 -15.42 -12.09 23.84
C ILE A 129 -15.38 -11.79 22.33
N ALA A 130 -14.22 -11.90 21.67
CA ALA A 130 -14.14 -11.71 20.22
C ALA A 130 -15.00 -12.73 19.45
N ASP A 131 -14.99 -14.01 19.86
CA ASP A 131 -15.89 -15.04 19.30
C ASP A 131 -17.37 -14.70 19.53
N THR A 132 -17.72 -14.28 20.75
CA THR A 132 -19.09 -13.88 21.12
C THR A 132 -19.54 -12.69 20.27
N VAL A 133 -18.72 -11.64 20.17
CA VAL A 133 -18.98 -10.46 19.35
C VAL A 133 -19.17 -10.83 17.88
N LYS A 134 -18.29 -11.69 17.32
CA LYS A 134 -18.44 -12.20 15.94
C LYS A 134 -19.79 -12.90 15.75
N ARG A 135 -20.16 -13.81 16.67
CA ARG A 135 -21.45 -14.54 16.59
C ARG A 135 -22.65 -13.58 16.61
N ILE A 136 -22.60 -12.57 17.48
CA ILE A 136 -23.68 -11.57 17.60
C ILE A 136 -23.78 -10.75 16.32
N LEU A 137 -22.68 -10.20 15.81
CA LEU A 137 -22.67 -9.41 14.58
C LEU A 137 -23.18 -10.21 13.37
N VAL A 138 -22.79 -11.47 13.24
CA VAL A 138 -23.32 -12.38 12.21
C VAL A 138 -24.84 -12.57 12.36
N SER A 139 -25.34 -12.71 13.58
CA SER A 139 -26.78 -12.85 13.84
C SER A 139 -27.56 -11.59 13.47
N VAL A 140 -27.02 -10.41 13.79
CA VAL A 140 -27.61 -9.11 13.44
C VAL A 140 -27.71 -8.98 11.92
N ILE A 141 -26.63 -9.24 11.19
CA ILE A 141 -26.62 -9.16 9.71
C ILE A 141 -27.58 -10.16 9.09
N LYS A 142 -27.64 -11.40 9.58
CA LYS A 142 -28.61 -12.40 9.10
C LYS A 142 -30.06 -11.96 9.27
N SER A 143 -30.34 -11.23 10.34
CA SER A 143 -31.67 -10.66 10.62
C SER A 143 -31.93 -9.38 9.81
N ASN A 144 -30.88 -8.76 9.26
CA ASN A 144 -30.90 -7.47 8.58
C ASN A 144 -30.14 -7.54 7.23
N PRO A 145 -30.60 -8.36 6.26
CA PRO A 145 -29.81 -8.66 5.06
C PRO A 145 -29.57 -7.45 4.13
N ILE A 146 -30.43 -6.43 4.20
CA ILE A 146 -30.36 -5.23 3.35
C ILE A 146 -29.81 -4.04 4.14
N THR A 147 -30.42 -3.73 5.29
CA THR A 147 -30.04 -2.58 6.11
C THR A 147 -30.25 -2.93 7.58
N ILE A 148 -29.27 -2.58 8.42
CA ILE A 148 -29.36 -2.74 9.86
C ILE A 148 -30.44 -1.81 10.41
N ASP A 149 -31.39 -2.36 11.17
CA ASP A 149 -32.39 -1.59 11.89
C ASP A 149 -31.75 -0.45 12.70
N GLN A 150 -32.30 0.75 12.60
CA GLN A 150 -31.78 1.93 13.31
C GLN A 150 -31.66 1.71 14.82
N ALA A 151 -32.57 0.93 15.41
CA ALA A 151 -32.54 0.58 16.84
C ALA A 151 -31.37 -0.35 17.22
N ALA A 152 -30.79 -1.09 16.26
CA ALA A 152 -29.65 -1.97 16.46
C ALA A 152 -28.30 -1.28 16.21
N VAL A 153 -28.27 -0.12 15.55
CA VAL A 153 -27.03 0.59 15.19
C VAL A 153 -26.14 0.89 16.40
N PRO A 154 -26.63 1.42 17.54
CA PRO A 154 -25.77 1.67 18.71
C PRO A 154 -25.12 0.39 19.25
N TYR A 155 -25.84 -0.74 19.21
CA TYR A 155 -25.28 -2.03 19.61
C TYR A 155 -24.18 -2.50 18.67
N VAL A 156 -24.39 -2.36 17.36
CA VAL A 156 -23.39 -2.74 16.35
C VAL A 156 -22.14 -1.88 16.49
N ARG A 157 -22.28 -0.55 16.68
CA ARG A 157 -21.18 0.38 16.98
C ARG A 157 -20.39 -0.06 18.21
N MET A 158 -21.09 -0.40 19.29
CA MET A 158 -20.47 -0.93 20.51
C MET A 158 -19.64 -2.20 20.22
N LEU A 159 -20.24 -3.19 19.55
CA LEU A 159 -19.61 -4.48 19.28
C LEU A 159 -18.38 -4.35 18.38
N ILE A 160 -18.47 -3.59 17.30
CA ILE A 160 -17.35 -3.41 16.37
C ILE A 160 -16.20 -2.60 17.01
N GLN A 161 -16.50 -1.67 17.92
CA GLN A 161 -15.51 -0.93 18.69
C GLN A 161 -14.64 -1.87 19.58
N ILE A 162 -15.23 -2.92 20.15
CA ILE A 162 -14.48 -3.93 20.93
C ILE A 162 -13.46 -4.65 20.04
N LEU A 163 -13.89 -5.10 18.85
CA LEU A 163 -12.98 -5.75 17.90
C LEU A 163 -11.87 -4.79 17.46
N PHE A 164 -12.18 -3.51 17.27
CA PHE A 164 -11.15 -2.51 17.00
C PHE A 164 -10.15 -2.42 18.16
N TYR A 165 -10.58 -2.33 19.43
CA TYR A 165 -9.65 -2.28 20.56
C TYR A 165 -8.71 -3.48 20.56
N PHE A 166 -9.24 -4.67 20.29
CA PHE A 166 -8.44 -5.90 20.19
C PHE A 166 -7.46 -5.89 19.02
N SER A 167 -7.75 -5.15 17.94
CA SER A 167 -6.83 -5.00 16.80
C SER A 167 -5.59 -4.14 17.10
N VAL A 168 -5.59 -3.37 18.21
CA VAL A 168 -4.45 -2.54 18.63
C VAL A 168 -3.36 -3.39 19.28
N ASP A 169 -3.75 -4.48 19.96
CA ASP A 169 -2.84 -5.43 20.61
C ASP A 169 -2.35 -6.49 19.61
N ASN A 170 -1.07 -6.85 19.68
CA ASN A 170 -0.46 -7.75 18.68
C ASN A 170 -0.99 -9.19 18.77
N ASP A 171 -1.13 -9.74 19.99
CA ASP A 171 -1.54 -11.14 20.18
C ASP A 171 -3.03 -11.32 19.86
N LEU A 172 -3.85 -10.34 20.24
CA LEU A 172 -5.25 -10.31 19.86
C LEU A 172 -5.43 -10.04 18.37
N ALA A 173 -4.63 -9.17 17.74
CA ALA A 173 -4.67 -8.97 16.30
C ALA A 173 -4.37 -10.26 15.52
N ILE A 174 -3.39 -11.06 15.96
CA ILE A 174 -3.12 -12.39 15.39
C ILE A 174 -4.34 -13.29 15.51
N TYR A 175 -5.00 -13.28 16.67
CA TYR A 175 -6.21 -14.05 16.87
C TYR A 175 -7.37 -13.56 15.98
N LEU A 176 -7.59 -12.26 15.85
CA LEU A 176 -8.61 -11.69 14.95
C LEU A 176 -8.40 -12.10 13.49
N LYS A 177 -7.14 -12.21 13.03
CA LYS A 177 -6.83 -12.75 11.69
C LYS A 177 -7.30 -14.19 11.52
N SER A 178 -7.28 -15.01 12.58
CA SER A 178 -7.79 -16.39 12.56
C SER A 178 -9.32 -16.48 12.53
N LEU A 179 -10.04 -15.38 12.82
CA LEU A 179 -11.50 -15.35 12.90
C LEU A 179 -12.19 -15.07 11.56
N GLU A 180 -11.48 -14.99 10.43
CA GLU A 180 -12.07 -14.80 9.08
C GLU A 180 -13.08 -13.62 9.02
N LEU A 181 -12.73 -12.50 9.65
CA LEU A 181 -13.65 -11.37 9.83
C LEU A 181 -13.90 -10.54 8.56
N VAL A 182 -13.17 -10.78 7.47
CA VAL A 182 -13.22 -9.96 6.24
C VAL A 182 -14.64 -9.88 5.67
N ASN A 183 -15.30 -11.03 5.46
CA ASN A 183 -16.67 -11.06 4.94
C ASN A 183 -17.66 -10.36 5.88
N LEU A 184 -17.49 -10.56 7.19
CA LEU A 184 -18.32 -9.90 8.20
C LEU A 184 -18.18 -8.37 8.14
N MET A 185 -16.95 -7.85 8.03
CA MET A 185 -16.72 -6.41 7.90
C MET A 185 -17.32 -5.86 6.61
N ASN A 186 -17.19 -6.57 5.49
CA ASN A 186 -17.78 -6.17 4.21
C ASN A 186 -19.32 -6.14 4.27
N ASP A 187 -19.93 -7.12 4.93
CA ASP A 187 -21.38 -7.15 5.14
C ASP A 187 -21.85 -5.97 6.02
N LEU A 188 -21.09 -5.62 7.07
CA LEU A 188 -21.38 -4.46 7.91
C LEU A 188 -21.27 -3.15 7.13
N LEU A 189 -20.22 -2.98 6.32
CA LEU A 189 -20.04 -1.82 5.45
C LEU A 189 -21.20 -1.67 4.46
N ARG A 190 -21.71 -2.77 3.91
CA ARG A 190 -22.86 -2.75 2.98
C ARG A 190 -24.18 -2.42 3.67
N THR A 191 -24.42 -2.96 4.86
CA THR A 191 -25.74 -2.93 5.52
C THR A 191 -25.92 -1.78 6.51
N SER A 192 -24.85 -1.07 6.88
CA SER A 192 -24.90 0.00 7.91
C SER A 192 -25.36 1.37 7.40
N ASN A 193 -25.84 1.48 6.16
CA ASN A 193 -26.34 2.74 5.56
C ASN A 193 -25.36 3.92 5.74
N ASN A 194 -24.07 3.68 5.49
CA ASN A 194 -23.01 4.69 5.64
C ASN A 194 -22.86 5.25 7.05
N ASP A 195 -23.12 4.45 8.09
CA ASP A 195 -22.81 4.85 9.46
C ASP A 195 -21.30 5.09 9.67
N ASN A 196 -20.92 6.34 10.00
CA ASN A 196 -19.53 6.76 10.11
C ASN A 196 -18.73 5.94 11.15
N GLU A 197 -19.31 5.63 12.31
CA GLU A 197 -18.62 4.92 13.39
C GLU A 197 -18.42 3.43 13.06
N ILE A 198 -19.43 2.79 12.47
CA ILE A 198 -19.31 1.41 11.98
C ILE A 198 -18.26 1.35 10.88
N HIS A 199 -18.31 2.27 9.91
CA HIS A 199 -17.35 2.30 8.81
C HIS A 199 -15.92 2.52 9.30
N LEU A 200 -15.70 3.50 10.18
CA LEU A 200 -14.37 3.77 10.74
C LEU A 200 -13.80 2.51 11.40
N ASN A 201 -14.56 1.88 12.30
CA ASN A 201 -14.06 0.71 13.02
C ASN A 201 -13.88 -0.50 12.09
N ALA A 202 -14.77 -0.71 11.11
CA ALA A 202 -14.61 -1.75 10.10
C ALA A 202 -13.32 -1.57 9.30
N TYR A 203 -13.06 -0.35 8.80
CA TYR A 203 -11.83 -0.07 8.04
C TYR A 203 -10.57 -0.19 8.90
N ARG A 204 -10.63 0.19 10.19
CA ARG A 204 -9.49 0.03 11.11
C ARG A 204 -9.18 -1.43 11.40
N ILE A 205 -10.20 -2.27 11.54
CA ILE A 205 -10.03 -3.73 11.69
C ILE A 205 -9.48 -4.32 10.38
N LEU A 206 -10.06 -3.97 9.23
CA LEU A 206 -9.59 -4.39 7.90
C LEU A 206 -8.14 -4.02 7.66
N ALA A 207 -7.72 -2.80 8.06
CA ALA A 207 -6.33 -2.35 7.97
C ALA A 207 -5.34 -3.25 8.73
N VAL A 208 -5.81 -3.99 9.73
CA VAL A 208 -5.00 -4.92 10.53
C VAL A 208 -5.08 -6.35 9.99
N ILE A 209 -6.27 -6.81 9.57
CA ILE A 209 -6.50 -8.22 9.23
C ILE A 209 -6.29 -8.55 7.75
N LEU A 210 -6.43 -7.59 6.85
CA LEU A 210 -6.29 -7.84 5.42
C LEU A 210 -4.83 -8.15 5.06
N VAL A 211 -4.68 -9.13 4.17
CA VAL A 211 -3.44 -9.29 3.40
C VAL A 211 -3.46 -8.35 2.20
N GLU A 212 -2.31 -8.12 1.58
CA GLU A 212 -2.18 -7.14 0.49
C GLU A 212 -3.14 -7.41 -0.69
N ALA A 213 -3.28 -8.68 -1.08
CA ALA A 213 -4.16 -9.07 -2.19
C ALA A 213 -5.60 -8.64 -1.95
N ASP A 214 -6.08 -8.71 -0.71
CA ASP A 214 -7.43 -8.31 -0.33
C ASP A 214 -7.51 -6.79 -0.13
N LEU A 215 -6.45 -6.16 0.39
CA LEU A 215 -6.38 -4.71 0.55
C LEU A 215 -6.56 -4.00 -0.80
N LYS A 216 -5.97 -4.52 -1.88
CA LYS A 216 -6.15 -4.02 -3.25
C LYS A 216 -7.57 -4.13 -3.80
N GLN A 217 -8.36 -5.06 -3.27
CA GLN A 217 -9.74 -5.26 -3.70
C GLN A 217 -10.71 -4.40 -2.90
N LEU A 218 -10.22 -3.64 -1.92
CA LEU A 218 -11.03 -2.79 -1.07
C LEU A 218 -11.70 -1.67 -1.89
N GLN A 219 -13.02 -1.74 -1.98
CA GLN A 219 -13.84 -0.79 -2.73
C GLN A 219 -14.12 0.49 -1.93
N ASN A 220 -14.67 1.51 -2.61
CA ASN A 220 -15.11 2.78 -2.01
C ASN A 220 -13.98 3.58 -1.33
N SER A 221 -12.85 3.74 -2.05
CA SER A 221 -11.70 4.53 -1.56
C SER A 221 -12.06 5.97 -1.19
N ASP A 222 -13.03 6.57 -1.89
CA ASP A 222 -13.58 7.89 -1.62
C ASP A 222 -14.20 7.95 -0.22
N ARG A 223 -15.03 6.95 0.11
CA ARG A 223 -15.72 6.85 1.39
C ARG A 223 -14.74 6.59 2.53
N ILE A 224 -13.74 5.74 2.31
CA ILE A 224 -12.67 5.50 3.29
C ILE A 224 -11.98 6.81 3.62
N ALA A 225 -11.52 7.55 2.60
CA ALA A 225 -10.87 8.84 2.80
C ALA A 225 -11.76 9.83 3.57
N THR A 226 -13.05 9.96 3.18
CA THR A 226 -14.01 10.84 3.85
C THR A 226 -14.15 10.50 5.34
N VAL A 227 -14.40 9.22 5.67
CA VAL A 227 -14.59 8.79 7.06
C VAL A 227 -13.35 9.12 7.90
N PHE A 228 -12.15 8.78 7.43
CA PHE A 228 -10.94 9.09 8.18
C PHE A 228 -10.70 10.60 8.33
N ILE A 229 -10.92 11.39 7.28
CA ILE A 229 -10.78 12.86 7.30
C ILE A 229 -11.74 13.48 8.32
N ASP A 230 -13.01 13.07 8.33
CA ASP A 230 -14.03 13.59 9.24
C ASP A 230 -13.65 13.31 10.71
N PHE A 231 -13.26 12.08 11.02
CA PHE A 231 -12.86 11.72 12.39
C PHE A 231 -11.57 12.39 12.82
N MET A 232 -10.58 12.52 11.94
CA MET A 232 -9.35 13.26 12.25
C MET A 232 -9.66 14.73 12.53
N LYS A 233 -10.44 15.39 11.66
CA LYS A 233 -10.82 16.79 11.83
C LYS A 233 -11.53 17.01 13.16
N ASN A 234 -12.54 16.20 13.46
CA ASN A 234 -13.26 16.27 14.73
C ASN A 234 -12.34 16.05 15.94
N THR A 235 -11.39 15.11 15.84
CA THR A 235 -10.46 14.82 16.93
C THR A 235 -9.46 15.95 17.15
N ILE A 236 -8.91 16.52 16.08
CA ILE A 236 -7.97 17.65 16.13
C ILE A 236 -8.66 18.89 16.70
N ASP A 237 -9.88 19.20 16.25
CA ASP A 237 -10.62 20.39 16.68
C ASP A 237 -11.05 20.30 18.17
N GLN A 238 -11.07 19.10 18.77
CA GLN A 238 -11.34 18.88 20.20
C GLN A 238 -10.11 19.03 21.11
N GLY A 239 -8.89 19.14 20.57
CA GLY A 239 -7.66 19.43 21.33
C GLY A 239 -6.93 18.24 22.00
N VAL A 240 -5.97 18.58 22.88
CA VAL A 240 -4.88 17.70 23.40
C VAL A 240 -5.37 16.43 24.10
N THR A 241 -6.57 16.41 24.69
CA THR A 241 -7.13 15.25 25.42
C THR A 241 -7.39 14.01 24.54
N HIS A 242 -7.19 14.12 23.22
CA HIS A 242 -7.48 13.06 22.26
C HIS A 242 -6.27 12.61 21.42
N GLU A 243 -5.03 12.94 21.82
CA GLU A 243 -3.80 12.54 21.11
C GLU A 243 -3.76 11.02 20.82
N GLY A 244 -4.07 10.18 21.80
CA GLY A 244 -4.04 8.72 21.61
C GLY A 244 -5.11 8.23 20.62
N ARG A 245 -6.29 8.87 20.58
CA ARG A 245 -7.31 8.56 19.56
C ARG A 245 -6.82 8.92 18.17
N LEU A 246 -6.25 10.11 18.02
CA LEU A 246 -5.68 10.60 16.76
C LEU A 246 -4.54 9.68 16.27
N HIS A 247 -3.64 9.28 17.17
CA HIS A 247 -2.58 8.31 16.86
C HIS A 247 -3.14 7.02 16.27
N ASN A 248 -4.19 6.44 16.87
CA ASN A 248 -4.75 5.18 16.37
C ASN A 248 -5.51 5.33 15.05
N ILE A 249 -6.16 6.48 14.81
CA ILE A 249 -6.78 6.78 13.52
C ILE A 249 -5.69 6.83 12.43
N LEU A 250 -4.62 7.58 12.67
CA LEU A 250 -3.50 7.70 11.73
C LEU A 250 -2.77 6.38 11.52
N ARG A 251 -2.57 5.58 12.58
CA ARG A 251 -1.94 4.25 12.49
C ARG A 251 -2.71 3.34 11.54
N SER A 252 -4.03 3.27 11.67
CA SER A 252 -4.85 2.47 10.76
C SER A 252 -4.86 3.04 9.34
N LEU A 253 -4.94 4.37 9.20
CA LEU A 253 -4.92 5.01 7.89
C LEU A 253 -3.60 4.77 7.14
N LYS A 254 -2.46 4.81 7.85
CA LYS A 254 -1.15 4.50 7.29
C LYS A 254 -1.16 3.16 6.56
N ALA A 255 -1.69 2.10 7.19
CA ALA A 255 -1.79 0.79 6.54
C ALA A 255 -2.67 0.84 5.28
N LEU A 256 -3.79 1.58 5.31
CA LEU A 256 -4.67 1.76 4.15
C LEU A 256 -4.05 2.61 3.03
N THR A 257 -3.09 3.50 3.32
CA THR A 257 -2.41 4.31 2.29
C THR A 257 -1.53 3.50 1.33
N GLN A 258 -1.37 2.20 1.57
CA GLN A 258 -0.80 1.27 0.58
C GLN A 258 -1.69 1.13 -0.67
N HIS A 259 -2.99 1.41 -0.53
CA HIS A 259 -3.92 1.45 -1.65
C HIS A 259 -3.81 2.77 -2.41
N GLU A 260 -3.40 2.73 -3.68
CA GLU A 260 -3.13 3.91 -4.50
C GLU A 260 -4.36 4.83 -4.62
N GLN A 261 -5.53 4.27 -4.89
CA GLN A 261 -6.76 5.06 -4.99
C GLN A 261 -7.13 5.73 -3.65
N ILE A 262 -6.79 5.15 -2.49
CA ILE A 262 -7.02 5.80 -1.19
C ILE A 262 -6.10 7.02 -1.04
N ARG A 263 -4.83 6.91 -1.47
CA ARG A 263 -3.90 8.06 -1.51
C ARG A 263 -4.43 9.19 -2.37
N GLU A 264 -4.92 8.86 -3.57
CA GLU A 264 -5.52 9.86 -4.47
C GLU A 264 -6.73 10.54 -3.85
N GLU A 265 -7.64 9.80 -3.22
CA GLU A 265 -8.83 10.36 -2.59
C GLU A 265 -8.48 11.22 -1.36
N LEU A 266 -7.48 10.84 -0.57
CA LEU A 266 -6.97 11.68 0.52
C LEU A 266 -6.42 13.02 0.00
N ILE A 267 -5.75 13.03 -1.16
CA ILE A 267 -5.25 14.25 -1.80
C ILE A 267 -6.42 15.09 -2.32
N LYS A 268 -7.34 14.49 -3.09
CA LYS A 268 -8.51 15.18 -3.66
C LYS A 268 -9.40 15.83 -2.59
N GLN A 269 -9.54 15.18 -1.44
CA GLN A 269 -10.36 15.65 -0.32
C GLN A 269 -9.59 16.55 0.66
N ASN A 270 -8.40 17.05 0.28
CA ASN A 270 -7.56 17.95 1.08
C ASN A 270 -7.16 17.39 2.47
N GLY A 271 -7.04 16.07 2.59
CA GLY A 271 -6.59 15.39 3.81
C GLY A 271 -5.17 15.76 4.23
N SER A 272 -4.31 16.13 3.27
CA SER A 272 -2.93 16.59 3.50
C SER A 272 -2.84 17.73 4.51
N SER A 273 -3.81 18.65 4.52
CA SER A 273 -3.86 19.75 5.48
C SER A 273 -3.93 19.27 6.94
N LEU A 274 -4.65 18.18 7.21
CA LEU A 274 -4.77 17.62 8.55
C LEU A 274 -3.47 16.95 8.99
N PHE A 275 -2.78 16.24 8.09
CA PHE A 275 -1.49 15.63 8.42
C PHE A 275 -0.43 16.70 8.70
N LEU A 276 -0.42 17.80 7.94
CA LEU A 276 0.46 18.95 8.18
C LEU A 276 0.21 19.56 9.56
N ARG A 277 -1.06 19.74 9.96
CA ARG A 277 -1.41 20.19 11.33
C ARG A 277 -0.83 19.25 12.39
N CYS A 278 -1.00 17.94 12.25
CA CYS A 278 -0.43 16.96 13.19
C CYS A 278 1.10 17.05 13.32
N VAL A 279 1.80 17.42 12.25
CA VAL A 279 3.27 17.53 12.24
C VAL A 279 3.75 18.87 12.82
N MET A 280 3.06 19.96 12.45
CA MET A 280 3.48 21.33 12.72
C MET A 280 2.96 21.88 14.05
N GLU A 281 1.84 21.38 14.58
CA GLU A 281 1.31 21.76 15.89
C GLU A 281 2.17 21.15 17.04
N ASP A 282 2.01 21.71 18.25
CA ASP A 282 2.96 21.73 19.38
C ASP A 282 3.50 20.35 19.87
N LYS A 283 4.43 20.37 20.83
CA LYS A 283 5.12 19.18 21.38
C LYS A 283 4.19 18.06 21.90
N ASP A 284 2.94 18.38 22.20
CA ASP A 284 1.96 17.47 22.83
C ASP A 284 1.31 16.46 21.86
N LEU A 285 1.66 16.46 20.56
CA LEU A 285 1.17 15.48 19.56
C LEU A 285 2.23 14.48 19.08
N LEU A 286 3.28 14.25 19.88
CA LEU A 286 4.40 13.38 19.53
C LEU A 286 3.96 11.99 19.01
N LYS A 287 2.94 11.37 19.62
CA LYS A 287 2.47 10.04 19.18
C LYS A 287 1.79 10.09 17.81
N ALA A 288 1.06 11.17 17.50
CA ALA A 288 0.41 11.35 16.21
C ALA A 288 1.38 11.79 15.10
N LYS A 289 2.50 12.45 15.47
CA LYS A 289 3.49 13.02 14.55
C LYS A 289 4.12 11.99 13.62
N LEU A 290 4.58 10.85 14.17
CA LEU A 290 5.25 9.82 13.37
C LEU A 290 4.32 9.21 12.30
N PRO A 291 3.12 8.68 12.64
CA PRO A 291 2.18 8.19 11.63
C PRO A 291 1.79 9.25 10.59
N ALA A 292 1.63 10.53 11.00
CA ALA A 292 1.34 11.61 10.06
C ALA A 292 2.48 11.84 9.06
N LEU A 293 3.74 11.86 9.52
CA LEU A 293 4.91 11.96 8.64
C LEU A 293 5.01 10.77 7.66
N GLU A 294 4.71 9.56 8.12
CA GLU A 294 4.74 8.36 7.28
C GLU A 294 3.65 8.40 6.20
N ILE A 295 2.45 8.89 6.52
CA ILE A 295 1.39 9.12 5.54
C ILE A 295 1.82 10.19 4.54
N ILE A 296 2.36 11.32 4.99
CA ILE A 296 2.84 12.39 4.10
C ILE A 296 3.91 11.85 3.14
N LEU A 297 4.83 11.00 3.63
CA LEU A 297 5.84 10.35 2.78
C LEU A 297 5.20 9.45 1.72
N ALA A 298 4.20 8.64 2.09
CA ALA A 298 3.46 7.81 1.15
C ALA A 298 2.70 8.64 0.09
N LEU A 299 2.21 9.82 0.45
CA LEU A 299 1.55 10.76 -0.46
C LEU A 299 2.53 11.53 -1.35
N ALA A 300 3.79 11.71 -0.93
CA ALA A 300 4.82 12.42 -1.68
C ALA A 300 5.30 11.67 -2.94
N PHE A 301 4.84 10.44 -3.18
CA PHE A 301 5.05 9.74 -4.45
C PHE A 301 4.15 10.25 -5.57
N ASN A 302 3.02 10.89 -5.23
CA ASN A 302 2.22 11.63 -6.19
C ASN A 302 2.88 12.99 -6.48
N LYS A 303 3.07 13.33 -7.75
CA LYS A 303 3.80 14.54 -8.18
C LYS A 303 3.14 15.84 -7.74
N ASP A 304 1.81 15.91 -7.80
CA ASP A 304 1.06 17.11 -7.43
C ASP A 304 1.15 17.33 -5.91
N SER A 305 0.96 16.26 -5.14
CA SER A 305 1.15 16.25 -3.69
C SER A 305 2.59 16.64 -3.29
N ALA A 306 3.60 16.07 -3.95
CA ALA A 306 5.01 16.42 -3.70
C ALA A 306 5.29 17.91 -3.96
N THR A 307 4.72 18.47 -5.03
CA THR A 307 4.86 19.89 -5.35
C THR A 307 4.21 20.77 -4.28
N LEU A 308 2.96 20.45 -3.89
CA LEU A 308 2.25 21.16 -2.82
C LEU A 308 2.99 21.13 -1.48
N LEU A 309 3.60 19.99 -1.13
CA LEU A 309 4.41 19.84 0.08
C LEU A 309 5.70 20.65 0.00
N LYS A 310 6.41 20.62 -1.14
CA LYS A 310 7.66 21.35 -1.37
C LYS A 310 7.45 22.87 -1.32
N ASP A 311 6.33 23.37 -1.83
CA ASP A 311 6.01 24.80 -1.86
C ASP A 311 5.57 25.35 -0.49
N ASN A 312 5.28 24.48 0.48
CA ASN A 312 4.92 24.89 1.84
C ASN A 312 6.18 25.15 2.69
N ALA A 313 6.63 26.40 2.70
CA ALA A 313 7.85 26.83 3.43
C ALA A 313 7.82 26.45 4.93
N ASN A 314 6.70 26.65 5.61
CA ASN A 314 6.58 26.35 7.04
C ASN A 314 6.73 24.84 7.32
N PHE A 315 6.14 24.01 6.46
CA PHE A 315 6.31 22.56 6.54
C PHE A 315 7.76 22.16 6.27
N MET A 316 8.38 22.71 5.21
CA MET A 316 9.78 22.45 4.87
C MET A 316 10.74 22.81 6.02
N ASP A 317 10.55 23.94 6.68
CA ASP A 317 11.36 24.32 7.84
C ASP A 317 11.13 23.42 9.06
N CYS A 318 9.88 22.98 9.26
CA CYS A 318 9.53 22.00 10.29
C CYS A 318 10.26 20.67 10.05
N ILE A 319 10.18 20.10 8.85
CA ILE A 319 10.84 18.82 8.55
C ILE A 319 12.36 18.93 8.60
N ARG A 320 12.97 20.05 8.20
CA ARG A 320 14.42 20.30 8.36
C ARG A 320 14.83 20.23 9.82
N THR A 321 14.05 20.84 10.70
CA THR A 321 14.29 20.75 12.15
C THR A 321 14.18 19.31 12.65
N LEU A 322 13.20 18.55 12.16
CA LEU A 322 12.99 17.15 12.54
C LEU A 322 14.10 16.20 12.07
N THR A 323 14.92 16.57 11.07
CA THR A 323 16.11 15.78 10.69
C THR A 323 17.20 15.74 11.78
N SER A 324 17.11 16.60 12.79
CA SER A 324 17.98 16.61 13.98
C SER A 324 17.24 16.20 15.25
N SER A 325 16.09 15.54 15.13
CA SER A 325 15.32 15.01 16.26
C SER A 325 16.12 13.96 17.04
N SER A 326 15.95 13.91 18.37
CA SER A 326 16.48 12.84 19.22
C SER A 326 15.77 11.50 18.98
N GLU A 327 14.52 11.54 18.50
CA GLU A 327 13.74 10.36 18.14
C GLU A 327 14.15 9.84 16.76
N GLN A 328 14.87 8.71 16.73
CA GLN A 328 15.46 8.13 15.52
C GLN A 328 14.43 7.84 14.42
N THR A 329 13.23 7.37 14.78
CA THR A 329 12.17 7.06 13.81
C THR A 329 11.65 8.31 13.12
N ILE A 330 11.44 9.40 13.88
CA ILE A 330 11.04 10.71 13.34
C ILE A 330 12.15 11.27 12.46
N GLN A 331 13.40 11.25 12.95
CA GLN A 331 14.56 11.70 12.19
C GLN A 331 14.65 10.99 10.84
N ARG A 332 14.45 9.68 10.83
CA ARG A 332 14.49 8.86 9.61
C ARG A 332 13.43 9.29 8.60
N VAL A 333 12.16 9.39 9.00
CA VAL A 333 11.08 9.78 8.09
C VAL A 333 11.25 11.24 7.61
N ALA A 334 11.69 12.15 8.48
CA ALA A 334 11.96 13.54 8.10
C ALA A 334 13.09 13.64 7.06
N THR A 335 14.17 12.88 7.24
CA THR A 335 15.26 12.81 6.26
C THR A 335 14.78 12.23 4.93
N ALA A 336 13.90 11.23 4.98
CA ALA A 336 13.27 10.63 3.79
C ALA A 336 12.49 11.67 2.99
N LEU A 337 11.67 12.45 3.69
CA LEU A 337 10.85 13.50 3.10
C LEU A 337 11.69 14.59 2.45
N ILE A 338 12.72 15.10 3.14
CA ILE A 338 13.65 16.07 2.56
C ILE A 338 14.27 15.53 1.28
N TRP A 339 14.77 14.29 1.32
CA TRP A 339 15.35 13.67 0.15
C TRP A 339 14.34 13.55 -0.99
N LYS A 340 13.11 13.11 -0.68
CA LYS A 340 12.04 12.92 -1.67
C LYS A 340 11.60 14.22 -2.34
N LEU A 341 11.55 15.31 -1.58
CA LEU A 341 11.05 16.62 -2.05
C LEU A 341 12.14 17.48 -2.70
N GLU A 342 13.38 17.40 -2.22
CA GLU A 342 14.48 18.27 -2.68
C GLU A 342 15.53 17.56 -3.53
N LYS A 343 15.81 16.28 -3.28
CA LYS A 343 16.97 15.57 -3.86
C LYS A 343 16.60 14.47 -4.87
N ASP A 344 15.32 14.17 -5.07
CA ASP A 344 14.83 13.15 -6.02
C ASP A 344 14.88 13.60 -7.51
N GLU A 345 15.71 14.61 -7.81
CA GLU A 345 15.93 15.14 -9.16
C GLU A 345 16.90 14.27 -9.97
N PRO A 346 16.64 14.09 -11.27
CA PRO A 346 17.56 13.36 -12.14
C PRO A 346 18.82 14.20 -12.36
N THR A 347 19.84 14.02 -11.53
CA THR A 347 21.18 14.41 -11.98
C THR A 347 21.60 13.44 -13.09
N ILE A 348 21.93 14.00 -14.26
CA ILE A 348 22.49 13.25 -15.40
C ILE A 348 23.61 12.36 -14.85
N PRO A 349 23.70 11.06 -15.22
CA PRO A 349 24.87 10.26 -14.86
C PRO A 349 26.08 11.02 -15.39
N SER A 350 26.89 11.58 -14.48
CA SER A 350 28.17 12.17 -14.86
C SER A 350 28.93 11.11 -15.61
N GLY A 351 29.00 11.29 -16.93
CA GLY A 351 29.70 10.38 -17.81
C GLY A 351 31.13 10.21 -17.32
N THR A 352 31.59 8.96 -17.36
CA THR A 352 33.02 8.63 -17.43
C THR A 352 33.89 9.25 -16.34
N ILE A 353 33.88 8.66 -15.14
CA ILE A 353 35.15 8.39 -14.46
C ILE A 353 35.12 6.92 -14.03
N THR A 354 36.09 6.17 -14.54
CA THR A 354 36.48 4.82 -14.11
C THR A 354 36.98 4.83 -12.67
N THR A 355 36.13 5.21 -11.71
CA THR A 355 36.37 4.94 -10.29
C THR A 355 35.81 3.56 -10.00
N LYS A 356 36.68 2.65 -9.54
CA LYS A 356 36.31 1.32 -9.03
C LYS A 356 35.12 1.48 -8.08
N LYS A 357 33.99 0.84 -8.40
CA LYS A 357 32.81 0.81 -7.52
C LYS A 357 33.22 0.33 -6.13
N GLN A 358 32.69 0.95 -5.08
CA GLN A 358 33.03 0.59 -3.70
C GLN A 358 32.46 -0.79 -3.34
N TYR A 359 31.27 -1.07 -3.85
CA TYR A 359 30.54 -2.31 -3.66
C TYR A 359 30.27 -2.97 -5.01
N ASP A 360 30.23 -4.30 -5.00
CA ASP A 360 29.76 -5.05 -6.16
C ASP A 360 28.24 -5.07 -6.18
N ILE A 361 27.59 -5.17 -5.01
CA ILE A 361 26.14 -5.37 -4.90
C ILE A 361 25.59 -4.51 -3.77
N MET A 362 24.45 -3.85 -3.99
CA MET A 362 23.58 -3.37 -2.91
C MET A 362 22.31 -4.22 -2.87
N ILE A 363 21.92 -4.69 -1.68
CA ILE A 363 20.68 -5.43 -1.46
C ILE A 363 19.65 -4.49 -0.84
N SER A 364 18.61 -4.17 -1.60
CA SER A 364 17.42 -3.46 -1.14
C SER A 364 16.36 -4.47 -0.74
N TYR A 365 15.93 -4.47 0.53
CA TYR A 365 15.00 -5.45 1.07
C TYR A 365 14.11 -4.88 2.18
N SER A 366 12.98 -5.53 2.45
CA SER A 366 12.17 -5.23 3.64
C SER A 366 12.70 -6.00 4.85
N HIS A 367 12.61 -5.40 6.04
CA HIS A 367 13.04 -6.04 7.28
C HIS A 367 12.32 -7.37 7.54
N SER A 368 11.12 -7.55 6.99
CA SER A 368 10.37 -8.81 7.06
C SER A 368 11.03 -9.97 6.28
N ASP A 369 11.89 -9.67 5.30
CA ASP A 369 12.59 -10.65 4.46
C ASP A 369 14.05 -10.88 4.90
N LYS A 370 14.39 -10.39 6.11
CA LYS A 370 15.75 -10.35 6.65
C LYS A 370 16.46 -11.70 6.58
N ASP A 371 15.80 -12.78 6.99
CA ASP A 371 16.44 -14.10 7.08
C ASP A 371 16.91 -14.63 5.72
N LEU A 372 16.08 -14.48 4.67
CA LEU A 372 16.47 -14.91 3.33
C LEU A 372 17.54 -13.97 2.74
N CYS A 373 17.43 -12.67 2.95
CA CYS A 373 18.44 -11.70 2.50
C CYS A 373 19.81 -11.95 3.13
N HIS A 374 19.88 -12.28 4.42
CA HIS A 374 21.15 -12.61 5.08
C HIS A 374 21.77 -13.91 4.53
N ARG A 375 20.97 -14.93 4.20
CA ARG A 375 21.50 -16.13 3.53
C ARG A 375 22.08 -15.83 2.15
N ILE A 376 21.44 -14.92 1.41
CA ILE A 376 21.94 -14.44 0.11
C ILE A 376 23.25 -13.66 0.32
N LEU A 377 23.29 -12.75 1.30
CA LEU A 377 24.48 -12.00 1.70
C LEU A 377 25.66 -12.94 2.02
N GLU A 378 25.47 -13.90 2.92
CA GLU A 378 26.51 -14.87 3.30
C GLU A 378 27.04 -15.65 2.08
N SER A 379 26.16 -16.02 1.15
CA SER A 379 26.55 -16.73 -0.07
C SER A 379 27.39 -15.84 -1.00
N LEU A 380 26.98 -14.58 -1.17
CA LEU A 380 27.72 -13.59 -1.97
C LEU A 380 29.09 -13.26 -1.38
N GLU A 381 29.17 -13.06 -0.06
CA GLU A 381 30.43 -12.78 0.64
C GLU A 381 31.40 -13.97 0.55
N LYS A 382 30.89 -15.20 0.63
CA LYS A 382 31.68 -16.42 0.43
C LYS A 382 32.27 -16.50 -0.98
N ASP A 383 31.58 -15.95 -1.96
CA ASP A 383 32.05 -15.83 -3.35
C ASP A 383 32.85 -14.52 -3.59
N ASN A 384 33.27 -13.84 -2.52
CA ASN A 384 34.10 -12.63 -2.50
C ASN A 384 33.45 -11.36 -3.10
N PHE A 385 32.12 -11.29 -3.17
CA PHE A 385 31.44 -10.05 -3.50
C PHE A 385 31.45 -9.08 -2.30
N LYS A 386 31.72 -7.80 -2.56
CA LYS A 386 31.53 -6.70 -1.62
C LYS A 386 30.08 -6.27 -1.65
N VAL A 387 29.32 -6.64 -0.61
CA VAL A 387 27.90 -6.35 -0.55
C VAL A 387 27.64 -5.19 0.42
N TRP A 388 26.83 -4.24 0.00
CA TRP A 388 26.17 -3.29 0.89
C TRP A 388 24.76 -3.79 1.17
N ILE A 389 24.40 -3.90 2.43
CA ILE A 389 23.04 -4.23 2.87
C ILE A 389 22.72 -3.39 4.09
N ASP A 390 21.50 -2.90 4.15
CA ASP A 390 21.05 -2.17 5.31
C ASP A 390 20.68 -3.13 6.45
N SER A 391 21.70 -3.65 7.16
CA SER A 391 21.52 -4.63 8.24
C SER A 391 21.21 -3.97 9.59
N HIS A 392 21.51 -2.67 9.76
CA HIS A 392 21.41 -1.97 11.04
C HIS A 392 21.09 -0.46 10.90
N MET A 393 19.94 -0.13 10.31
CA MET A 393 19.39 1.24 10.27
C MET A 393 19.18 1.92 11.64
N MET A 394 19.31 1.19 12.75
CA MET A 394 19.20 1.77 14.10
C MET A 394 20.40 2.68 14.45
N HIS A 395 21.49 2.71 13.68
CA HIS A 395 22.74 3.43 14.03
C HIS A 395 23.29 4.38 12.93
N GLY A 396 22.46 4.90 12.02
CA GLY A 396 22.79 6.16 11.32
C GLY A 396 23.31 6.09 9.88
N ALA A 397 22.93 5.10 9.08
CA ALA A 397 23.05 5.26 7.63
C ALA A 397 21.99 6.27 7.14
N THR A 398 22.40 7.47 6.77
CA THR A 398 21.49 8.50 6.24
C THR A 398 21.01 8.13 4.84
N PHE A 399 19.93 8.76 4.35
CA PHE A 399 19.53 8.62 2.94
C PHE A 399 20.64 9.02 1.96
N ASP A 400 21.56 9.89 2.37
CA ASP A 400 22.74 10.20 1.58
C ASP A 400 23.72 9.01 1.52
N ALA A 401 23.81 8.19 2.58
CA ALA A 401 24.57 6.94 2.56
C ALA A 401 23.89 5.87 1.69
N MET A 402 22.57 5.75 1.76
CA MET A 402 21.77 4.90 0.85
C MET A 402 21.97 5.32 -0.62
N ALA A 403 21.84 6.60 -0.93
CA ALA A 403 22.06 7.12 -2.29
C ALA A 403 23.49 6.86 -2.78
N LYS A 404 24.50 7.10 -1.93
CA LYS A 404 25.89 6.75 -2.23
C LYS A 404 26.09 5.25 -2.44
N ALA A 405 25.43 4.40 -1.65
CA ALA A 405 25.51 2.95 -1.82
C ALA A 405 24.95 2.52 -3.18
N ILE A 406 23.78 3.03 -3.55
CA ILE A 406 23.16 2.78 -4.87
C ILE A 406 24.09 3.24 -5.99
N GLU A 407 24.65 4.46 -5.90
CA GLU A 407 25.54 5.01 -6.93
C GLU A 407 26.90 4.30 -7.00
N ASN A 408 27.42 3.81 -5.88
CA ASN A 408 28.74 3.16 -5.79
C ASN A 408 28.66 1.62 -5.79
N SER A 409 27.51 1.05 -6.15
CA SER A 409 27.35 -0.39 -6.38
C SER A 409 27.36 -0.70 -7.86
N GLU A 410 27.86 -1.88 -8.23
CA GLU A 410 27.78 -2.37 -9.61
C GLU A 410 26.36 -2.89 -9.92
N PHE A 411 25.77 -3.65 -8.99
CA PHE A 411 24.42 -4.19 -9.08
C PHE A 411 23.54 -3.76 -7.91
N ILE A 412 22.24 -3.65 -8.16
CA ILE A 412 21.21 -3.43 -7.14
C ILE A 412 20.24 -4.61 -7.16
N PHE A 413 20.12 -5.32 -6.05
CA PHE A 413 19.13 -6.38 -5.90
C PHE A 413 17.88 -5.81 -5.25
N ILE A 414 16.75 -5.96 -5.91
CA ILE A 414 15.44 -5.57 -5.39
C ILE A 414 14.76 -6.84 -4.88
N CYS A 415 14.78 -7.05 -3.57
CA CYS A 415 14.16 -8.21 -2.91
C CYS A 415 12.65 -8.00 -2.78
N MET A 416 11.91 -8.41 -3.80
CA MET A 416 10.47 -8.23 -3.94
C MET A 416 9.67 -9.16 -3.03
N SER A 417 8.81 -8.55 -2.23
CA SER A 417 7.81 -9.17 -1.36
C SER A 417 6.66 -8.19 -1.13
N ASP A 418 5.57 -8.65 -0.50
CA ASP A 418 4.49 -7.75 -0.06
C ASP A 418 5.05 -6.67 0.90
N ALA A 419 5.87 -7.08 1.86
CA ALA A 419 6.47 -6.16 2.82
C ALA A 419 7.43 -5.14 2.18
N TYR A 420 8.11 -5.50 1.08
CA TYR A 420 8.92 -4.58 0.29
C TYR A 420 8.06 -3.54 -0.41
N LYS A 421 6.99 -4.01 -1.07
CA LYS A 421 6.10 -3.13 -1.83
C LYS A 421 5.37 -2.11 -0.95
N GLN A 422 5.15 -2.44 0.31
CA GLN A 422 4.47 -1.59 1.29
C GLN A 422 5.36 -0.56 1.98
N SER A 423 6.67 -0.64 1.78
CA SER A 423 7.63 0.25 2.42
C SER A 423 7.92 1.45 1.52
N SER A 424 7.48 2.64 1.94
CA SER A 424 7.87 3.89 1.27
C SER A 424 9.39 4.05 1.16
N PHE A 425 10.15 3.51 2.12
CA PHE A 425 11.61 3.49 2.06
C PHE A 425 12.12 2.63 0.89
N CYS A 426 11.55 1.43 0.71
CA CYS A 426 11.90 0.54 -0.39
C CYS A 426 11.46 1.12 -1.75
N GLU A 427 10.29 1.76 -1.80
CA GLU A 427 9.82 2.49 -2.99
C GLU A 427 10.78 3.61 -3.39
N MET A 428 11.34 4.34 -2.41
CA MET A 428 12.40 5.35 -2.67
C MET A 428 13.67 4.71 -3.23
N GLU A 429 14.19 3.65 -2.60
CA GLU A 429 15.40 2.95 -3.03
C GLU A 429 15.28 2.43 -4.46
N ALA A 430 14.20 1.69 -4.75
CA ALA A 430 13.92 1.14 -6.07
C ALA A 430 13.77 2.24 -7.12
N SER A 431 12.96 3.27 -6.81
CA SER A 431 12.77 4.41 -7.72
C SER A 431 14.07 5.12 -8.02
N TYR A 432 14.93 5.30 -7.01
CA TYR A 432 16.22 5.96 -7.18
C TYR A 432 17.18 5.15 -8.03
N GLY A 433 17.35 3.86 -7.73
CA GLY A 433 18.22 2.97 -8.50
C GLY A 433 17.83 2.91 -9.98
N ILE A 434 16.52 2.90 -10.27
CA ILE A 434 16.01 2.92 -11.65
C ILE A 434 16.28 4.25 -12.33
N LYS A 435 16.00 5.38 -11.66
CA LYS A 435 16.31 6.72 -12.20
C LYS A 435 17.80 6.90 -12.49
N ARG A 436 18.67 6.26 -11.71
CA ARG A 436 20.13 6.24 -11.89
C ARG A 436 20.61 5.25 -12.96
N GLN A 437 19.71 4.52 -13.60
CA GLN A 437 20.03 3.47 -14.58
C GLN A 437 21.00 2.43 -14.00
N CYS A 438 20.88 2.12 -12.71
CA CYS A 438 21.66 1.07 -12.07
C CYS A 438 21.33 -0.30 -12.68
N ARG A 439 22.27 -1.25 -12.60
CA ARG A 439 22.06 -2.64 -13.04
C ARG A 439 21.21 -3.36 -12.00
N ILE A 440 19.92 -3.51 -12.28
CA ILE A 440 18.96 -4.08 -11.34
C ILE A 440 18.73 -5.57 -11.61
N ILE A 441 18.71 -6.38 -10.54
CA ILE A 441 18.26 -7.77 -10.58
C ILE A 441 17.16 -7.96 -9.53
N PRO A 442 15.88 -8.08 -9.94
CA PRO A 442 14.80 -8.34 -9.00
C PRO A 442 14.82 -9.78 -8.49
N LEU A 443 14.62 -9.97 -7.18
CA LEU A 443 14.59 -11.28 -6.52
C LEU A 443 13.22 -11.46 -5.87
N VAL A 444 12.48 -12.52 -6.17
CA VAL A 444 11.23 -12.84 -5.48
C VAL A 444 11.55 -13.57 -4.19
N MET A 445 11.01 -13.07 -3.07
CA MET A 445 11.33 -13.54 -1.73
C MET A 445 10.25 -14.45 -1.12
N THR A 446 9.00 -14.30 -1.57
CA THR A 446 7.84 -15.04 -1.04
C THR A 446 7.18 -15.91 -2.12
N PRO A 447 6.70 -17.13 -1.77
CA PRO A 447 6.07 -18.02 -2.75
C PRO A 447 4.86 -17.37 -3.44
N ASN A 448 4.74 -17.60 -4.76
CA ASN A 448 3.62 -17.11 -5.60
C ASN A 448 3.49 -15.58 -5.67
N TYR A 449 4.50 -14.82 -5.22
CA TYR A 449 4.48 -13.38 -5.32
C TYR A 449 4.61 -12.90 -6.77
N LYS A 450 3.83 -11.90 -7.12
CA LYS A 450 3.89 -11.21 -8.41
C LYS A 450 3.92 -9.72 -8.17
N ALA A 451 4.97 -9.05 -8.64
CA ALA A 451 5.05 -7.60 -8.58
C ALA A 451 3.97 -6.97 -9.46
N ASP A 452 3.29 -5.96 -8.92
CA ASP A 452 2.27 -5.16 -9.60
C ASP A 452 2.33 -3.69 -9.10
N GLY A 453 1.44 -2.84 -9.61
CA GLY A 453 1.42 -1.41 -9.30
C GLY A 453 2.77 -0.74 -9.57
N TRP A 454 3.22 0.12 -8.65
CA TRP A 454 4.51 0.81 -8.77
C TRP A 454 5.68 -0.17 -8.93
N LEU A 455 5.73 -1.25 -8.14
CA LEU A 455 6.85 -2.18 -8.16
C LEU A 455 6.87 -2.98 -9.47
N GLY A 456 5.70 -3.44 -9.93
CA GLY A 456 5.58 -4.14 -11.21
C GLY A 456 5.95 -3.26 -12.40
N ILE A 457 5.54 -1.98 -12.41
CA ILE A 457 5.96 -1.03 -13.46
C ILE A 457 7.49 -0.88 -13.45
N LEU A 458 8.07 -0.67 -12.27
CA LEU A 458 9.50 -0.47 -12.07
C LEU A 458 10.34 -1.71 -12.42
N THR A 459 9.87 -2.91 -12.09
CA THR A 459 10.65 -4.14 -12.29
C THR A 459 10.33 -4.90 -13.58
N SER A 460 9.23 -4.56 -14.28
CA SER A 460 8.85 -5.18 -15.56
C SER A 460 9.95 -5.24 -16.63
N PRO A 461 10.90 -4.30 -16.74
CA PRO A 461 11.96 -4.38 -17.74
C PRO A 461 13.06 -5.39 -17.42
N PHE A 462 13.09 -5.96 -16.20
CA PHE A 462 14.19 -6.79 -15.72
C PHE A 462 13.77 -8.25 -15.53
N THR A 463 14.68 -9.17 -15.84
CA THR A 463 14.50 -10.59 -15.51
C THR A 463 14.63 -10.81 -14.01
N TYR A 464 13.61 -11.38 -13.38
CA TYR A 464 13.62 -11.69 -11.95
C TYR A 464 14.02 -13.13 -11.67
N ILE A 465 14.48 -13.38 -10.44
CA ILE A 465 14.83 -14.73 -9.95
C ILE A 465 13.92 -15.10 -8.80
N ASP A 466 13.25 -16.25 -8.92
CA ASP A 466 12.31 -16.75 -7.92
C ASP A 466 12.98 -17.72 -6.94
N PHE A 467 13.41 -17.20 -5.79
CA PHE A 467 14.08 -17.99 -4.76
C PHE A 467 13.19 -19.10 -4.18
N PRO A 468 11.94 -18.81 -3.75
CA PRO A 468 11.01 -19.83 -3.28
C PRO A 468 10.76 -20.95 -4.29
N LYS A 469 10.58 -20.61 -5.57
CA LYS A 469 10.29 -21.60 -6.62
C LYS A 469 11.50 -22.47 -7.00
N LEU A 470 12.69 -21.88 -7.03
CA LEU A 470 13.91 -22.58 -7.46
C LEU A 470 14.62 -23.32 -6.31
N GLY A 471 14.41 -22.87 -5.07
CA GLY A 471 15.19 -23.30 -3.90
C GLY A 471 16.55 -22.60 -3.83
N SER A 472 17.07 -22.40 -2.60
CA SER A 472 18.20 -21.50 -2.32
C SER A 472 19.44 -21.75 -3.19
N SER A 473 19.89 -23.01 -3.33
CA SER A 473 21.10 -23.32 -4.09
C SER A 473 20.95 -23.04 -5.58
N ARG A 474 19.84 -23.45 -6.20
CA ARG A 474 19.61 -23.25 -7.64
C ARG A 474 19.32 -21.79 -7.96
N ALA A 475 18.56 -21.10 -7.11
CA ALA A 475 18.30 -19.67 -7.24
C ALA A 475 19.61 -18.86 -7.19
N TYR A 476 20.51 -19.22 -6.28
CA TYR A 476 21.81 -18.55 -6.16
C TYR A 476 22.72 -18.80 -7.37
N GLU A 477 22.73 -20.01 -7.93
CA GLU A 477 23.44 -20.27 -9.20
C GLU A 477 22.86 -19.46 -10.37
N GLU A 478 21.53 -19.31 -10.44
CA GLU A 478 20.89 -18.47 -11.45
C GLU A 478 21.25 -16.99 -11.25
N LEU A 479 21.33 -16.53 -10.00
CA LEU A 479 21.76 -15.17 -9.66
C LEU A 479 23.17 -14.87 -10.18
N LYS A 480 24.11 -15.80 -9.96
CA LYS A 480 25.47 -15.67 -10.49
C LYS A 480 25.51 -15.62 -12.02
N LYS A 481 24.70 -16.46 -12.69
CA LYS A 481 24.59 -16.41 -14.16
C LYS A 481 24.07 -15.07 -14.64
N GLN A 482 23.03 -14.52 -14.01
CA GLN A 482 22.50 -13.21 -14.39
C GLN A 482 23.52 -12.09 -14.21
N ILE A 483 24.28 -12.08 -13.10
CA ILE A 483 25.40 -11.13 -12.89
C ILE A 483 26.42 -11.23 -14.02
N GLN A 484 26.82 -12.45 -14.40
CA GLN A 484 27.79 -12.68 -15.47
C GLN A 484 27.25 -12.24 -16.84
N LEU A 485 26.00 -12.58 -17.16
CA LEU A 485 25.34 -12.20 -18.41
C LEU A 485 25.29 -10.68 -18.59
N ILE A 486 24.90 -9.94 -17.56
CA ILE A 486 24.86 -8.47 -17.60
C ILE A 486 26.27 -7.89 -17.80
N ARG A 487 27.28 -8.41 -17.07
CA ARG A 487 28.69 -8.01 -17.27
C ARG A 487 29.18 -8.24 -18.71
N MET A 488 28.79 -9.36 -19.33
CA MET A 488 29.20 -9.72 -20.70
C MET A 488 28.54 -8.82 -21.76
N ASN A 489 27.25 -8.50 -21.60
CA ASN A 489 26.52 -7.61 -22.51
C ASN A 489 27.09 -6.17 -22.51
N ASP A 490 27.62 -5.72 -21.38
CA ASP A 490 28.25 -4.40 -21.27
C ASP A 490 29.64 -4.37 -21.92
N LEU A 491 30.39 -5.48 -21.86
CA LEU A 491 31.67 -5.61 -22.56
C LEU A 491 31.47 -5.60 -24.09
N SER A 492 30.47 -6.30 -24.61
CA SER A 492 30.19 -6.33 -26.06
C SER A 492 29.69 -4.98 -26.60
N SER A 493 28.86 -4.26 -25.84
CA SER A 493 28.37 -2.92 -26.22
C SER A 493 29.45 -1.83 -26.12
N THR A 494 30.49 -2.01 -25.30
CA THR A 494 31.62 -1.08 -25.17
C THR A 494 32.64 -1.27 -26.32
N VAL A 495 32.88 -2.51 -26.76
CA VAL A 495 33.77 -2.82 -27.89
C VAL A 495 33.22 -2.23 -29.20
N ILE A 496 31.91 -2.34 -29.44
CA ILE A 496 31.27 -1.77 -30.65
C ILE A 496 31.39 -0.24 -30.69
N LYS A 497 31.37 0.45 -29.55
CA LYS A 497 31.53 1.92 -29.48
C LYS A 497 32.96 2.41 -29.71
N GLN A 498 33.98 1.58 -29.52
CA GLN A 498 35.39 1.98 -29.74
C GLN A 498 35.79 1.95 -31.22
N ASP A 499 35.21 1.06 -32.03
CA ASP A 499 35.51 0.99 -33.47
C ASP A 499 34.91 2.17 -34.26
N ASP A 500 33.80 2.76 -33.80
CA ASP A 500 33.17 3.93 -34.45
C ASP A 500 33.87 5.27 -34.15
N LEU A 501 34.83 5.33 -33.22
CA LEU A 501 35.53 6.55 -32.80
C LEU A 501 36.86 6.81 -33.53
N HIS A 502 37.36 5.86 -34.34
CA HIS A 502 38.65 5.99 -35.02
C HIS A 502 38.62 6.18 -36.55
N HIS A 503 37.45 6.28 -37.18
CA HIS A 503 37.36 6.69 -38.59
C HIS A 503 36.51 7.94 -38.78
N ASN A 504 37.12 9.10 -38.53
CA ASN A 504 36.69 10.35 -39.15
C ASN A 504 37.91 11.12 -39.67
N THR A 505 38.27 10.87 -40.93
CA THR A 505 38.99 11.84 -41.75
C THR A 505 38.32 11.88 -43.11
N ILE A 506 37.83 13.07 -43.43
CA ILE A 506 37.02 13.37 -44.61
C ILE A 506 37.88 13.27 -45.87
N SER A 507 37.46 12.45 -46.83
CA SER A 507 37.59 12.79 -48.26
C SER A 507 36.54 12.06 -49.11
N SER A 508 36.14 12.82 -50.12
CA SER A 508 35.02 12.70 -51.03
C SER A 508 34.96 11.44 -51.90
N VAL A 509 33.72 10.99 -52.12
CA VAL A 509 33.08 10.62 -53.40
C VAL A 509 33.82 9.64 -54.33
N HIS A 510 33.06 8.61 -54.71
CA HIS A 510 33.19 7.77 -55.89
C HIS A 510 34.17 6.59 -55.86
N ASP A 511 33.62 5.51 -56.40
CA ASP A 511 34.26 4.43 -57.14
C ASP A 511 34.89 3.25 -56.40
N ARG A 512 34.16 2.14 -56.55
CA ARG A 512 34.61 0.80 -56.98
C ARG A 512 35.60 0.07 -56.06
N LEU A 513 35.21 -1.16 -55.72
CA LEU A 513 35.90 -2.44 -56.03
C LEU A 513 35.17 -3.54 -55.20
N LYS A 514 34.47 -4.53 -55.79
CA LYS A 514 35.03 -5.76 -56.42
C LYS A 514 36.30 -6.18 -55.66
N THR A 515 36.35 -7.17 -54.78
CA THR A 515 36.00 -8.60 -54.92
C THR A 515 36.42 -9.28 -53.59
N THR A 516 35.66 -10.23 -53.02
CA THR A 516 35.97 -11.69 -52.94
C THR A 516 35.14 -12.28 -51.76
N PRO A 517 35.00 -13.61 -51.62
CA PRO A 517 34.52 -14.61 -52.55
C PRO A 517 33.22 -15.30 -52.05
N ASN A 518 32.52 -15.93 -52.99
CA ASN A 518 31.25 -16.65 -52.86
C ASN A 518 31.02 -17.41 -51.55
N VAL A 519 29.97 -17.01 -50.83
CA VAL A 519 29.02 -17.93 -50.22
C VAL A 519 27.69 -17.68 -50.91
N GLU A 520 27.31 -18.60 -51.81
CA GLU A 520 26.02 -18.54 -52.51
C GLU A 520 24.89 -18.73 -51.50
N ILE A 521 24.29 -17.62 -51.08
CA ILE A 521 22.89 -17.59 -50.64
C ILE A 521 22.16 -16.82 -51.73
N LYS A 522 21.37 -17.54 -52.53
CA LYS A 522 20.49 -16.96 -53.56
C LYS A 522 19.57 -15.93 -52.90
N LYS A 523 19.87 -14.64 -53.09
CA LYS A 523 18.90 -13.56 -52.91
C LYS A 523 18.04 -13.52 -54.16
N GLU A 524 16.78 -13.91 -54.02
CA GLU A 524 15.76 -13.62 -55.04
C GLU A 524 15.56 -12.09 -55.15
N PRO A 525 15.25 -11.56 -56.36
CA PRO A 525 15.05 -10.13 -56.56
C PRO A 525 13.80 -9.65 -55.80
N ARG A 526 13.91 -8.53 -55.07
CA ARG A 526 12.76 -7.82 -54.48
C ARG A 526 11.78 -7.48 -55.60
N GLN A 527 10.63 -8.15 -55.64
CA GLN A 527 9.53 -7.84 -56.53
C GLN A 527 8.96 -6.47 -56.13
N VAL A 528 8.76 -5.59 -57.13
CA VAL A 528 7.96 -4.37 -56.93
C VAL A 528 6.52 -4.83 -56.79
N VAL A 529 6.00 -4.81 -55.56
CA VAL A 529 4.61 -5.17 -55.28
C VAL A 529 3.74 -3.98 -55.63
N ASP A 530 2.82 -4.16 -56.59
CA ASP A 530 1.81 -3.16 -56.94
C ASP A 530 0.70 -3.20 -55.90
N TYR A 531 0.65 -2.21 -55.01
CA TYR A 531 -0.36 -2.17 -53.95
C TYR A 531 -1.69 -1.65 -54.51
N PRO A 532 -2.81 -2.36 -54.30
CA PRO A 532 -4.13 -1.81 -54.58
C PRO A 532 -4.37 -0.50 -53.81
N ASP A 533 -5.05 0.46 -54.45
CA ASP A 533 -5.32 1.81 -53.90
C ASP A 533 -5.97 1.80 -52.50
N PHE A 534 -6.74 0.75 -52.19
CA PHE A 534 -7.46 0.60 -50.93
C PHE A 534 -7.01 -0.66 -50.21
N ILE A 535 -6.77 -0.52 -48.91
CA ILE A 535 -6.30 -1.60 -48.05
C ILE A 535 -7.23 -2.81 -48.06
N ASP A 536 -8.55 -2.64 -48.23
CA ASP A 536 -9.53 -3.73 -48.25
C ASP A 536 -9.32 -4.74 -49.40
N LYS A 537 -8.51 -4.38 -50.41
CA LYS A 537 -8.15 -5.24 -51.54
C LYS A 537 -6.79 -5.92 -51.37
N TRP A 538 -6.08 -5.66 -50.27
CA TRP A 538 -4.77 -6.24 -50.01
C TRP A 538 -4.91 -7.72 -49.62
N THR A 539 -4.06 -8.54 -50.20
CA THR A 539 -3.88 -9.94 -49.76
C THR A 539 -2.86 -10.01 -48.63
N GLU A 540 -2.76 -11.15 -47.93
CA GLU A 540 -1.74 -11.39 -46.90
C GLU A 540 -0.32 -11.07 -47.39
N HIS A 541 -0.01 -11.40 -48.65
CA HIS A 541 1.28 -11.08 -49.26
C HIS A 541 1.53 -9.57 -49.42
N HIS A 542 0.49 -8.78 -49.70
CA HIS A 542 0.61 -7.32 -49.75
C HIS A 542 0.87 -6.75 -48.35
N VAL A 543 0.21 -7.27 -47.32
CA VAL A 543 0.42 -6.85 -45.92
C VAL A 543 1.85 -7.15 -45.45
N GLU A 544 2.34 -8.37 -45.71
CA GLU A 544 3.71 -8.77 -45.36
C GLU A 544 4.75 -7.92 -46.09
N SER A 545 4.56 -7.71 -47.40
CA SER A 545 5.45 -6.88 -48.23
C SER A 545 5.49 -5.42 -47.75
N PHE A 546 4.34 -4.86 -47.35
CA PHE A 546 4.25 -3.53 -46.78
C PHE A 546 5.03 -3.38 -45.47
N LEU A 547 4.90 -4.34 -44.56
CA LEU A 547 5.62 -4.29 -43.28
C LEU A 547 7.14 -4.39 -43.50
N LEU A 548 7.58 -5.19 -44.47
CA LEU A 548 9.00 -5.30 -44.83
C LEU A 548 9.52 -4.04 -45.52
N GLU A 549 8.74 -3.41 -46.41
CA GLU A 549 9.11 -2.19 -47.11
C GLU A 549 9.23 -0.99 -46.18
N LYS A 550 8.35 -0.90 -45.17
CA LYS A 550 8.29 0.20 -44.21
C LYS A 550 9.17 0.02 -42.98
N GLU A 551 10.00 -1.03 -42.94
CA GLU A 551 10.84 -1.37 -41.79
C GLU A 551 10.02 -1.58 -40.50
N LEU A 552 8.81 -2.13 -40.63
CA LEU A 552 7.84 -2.42 -39.55
C LEU A 552 7.77 -3.93 -39.23
N ASN A 553 8.85 -4.66 -39.48
CA ASN A 553 8.95 -6.11 -39.26
C ASN A 553 8.69 -6.54 -37.80
N ILE A 554 8.83 -5.62 -36.84
CA ILE A 554 8.47 -5.87 -35.43
C ILE A 554 6.98 -6.18 -35.23
N LEU A 555 6.11 -5.77 -36.17
CA LEU A 555 4.68 -6.02 -36.12
C LEU A 555 4.27 -7.36 -36.75
N LEU A 556 5.19 -8.06 -37.43
CA LEU A 556 4.90 -9.35 -38.07
C LEU A 556 4.26 -10.36 -37.09
N PRO A 557 4.74 -10.56 -35.85
CA PRO A 557 4.16 -11.58 -34.97
C PRO A 557 2.69 -11.36 -34.60
N VAL A 558 2.16 -10.14 -34.77
CA VAL A 558 0.77 -9.80 -34.47
C VAL A 558 -0.09 -9.70 -35.73
N ILE A 559 0.52 -9.36 -36.87
CA ILE A 559 -0.19 -9.03 -38.12
C ILE A 559 0.04 -10.11 -39.21
N GLU A 560 0.92 -11.08 -38.97
CA GLU A 560 1.17 -12.22 -39.86
C GLU A 560 -0.12 -13.03 -40.10
N GLY A 561 -0.43 -13.28 -41.37
CA GLY A 561 -1.67 -13.94 -41.79
C GLY A 561 -2.91 -13.03 -41.86
N MET A 562 -2.77 -11.72 -41.60
CA MET A 562 -3.87 -10.77 -41.84
C MET A 562 -3.95 -10.38 -43.31
N ASP A 563 -5.16 -10.43 -43.88
CA ASP A 563 -5.47 -9.75 -45.13
C ASP A 563 -5.77 -8.25 -44.90
N GLY A 564 -5.99 -7.55 -46.00
CA GLY A 564 -6.28 -6.12 -45.99
C GLY A 564 -7.52 -5.70 -45.20
N GLN A 565 -8.56 -6.54 -45.16
CA GLN A 565 -9.79 -6.24 -44.42
C GLN A 565 -9.56 -6.33 -42.91
N LEU A 566 -8.86 -7.37 -42.46
CA LEU A 566 -8.53 -7.56 -41.06
C LEU A 566 -7.54 -6.48 -40.58
N LEU A 567 -6.61 -6.08 -41.44
CA LEU A 567 -5.67 -4.99 -41.17
C LEU A 567 -6.39 -3.62 -41.06
N HIS A 568 -7.42 -3.38 -41.88
CA HIS A 568 -8.26 -2.17 -41.78
C HIS A 568 -9.09 -2.14 -40.48
N GLN A 569 -9.67 -3.27 -40.07
CA GLN A 569 -10.37 -3.38 -38.78
C GLN A 569 -9.42 -3.12 -37.60
N THR A 570 -8.23 -3.71 -37.67
CA THR A 570 -7.16 -3.51 -36.69
C THR A 570 -6.77 -2.02 -36.60
N TYR A 571 -6.62 -1.34 -37.74
CA TYR A 571 -6.40 0.11 -37.77
C TYR A 571 -7.55 0.90 -37.13
N SER A 572 -8.80 0.52 -37.40
CA SER A 572 -9.99 1.18 -36.83
C SER A 572 -10.06 1.03 -35.30
N MET A 573 -9.72 -0.15 -34.77
CA MET A 573 -9.59 -0.38 -33.34
C MET A 573 -8.48 0.48 -32.72
N CYS A 574 -7.34 0.57 -33.39
CA CYS A 574 -6.26 1.45 -32.98
C CYS A 574 -6.69 2.93 -32.93
N GLN A 575 -7.55 3.40 -33.84
CA GLN A 575 -8.07 4.77 -33.80
C GLN A 575 -9.08 4.99 -32.66
N ALA A 576 -9.92 4.00 -32.35
CA ALA A 576 -10.93 4.11 -31.31
C ALA A 576 -10.33 4.13 -29.89
N ASN A 577 -9.25 3.38 -29.66
CA ASN A 577 -8.57 3.33 -28.36
C ASN A 577 -7.06 3.12 -28.51
N GLN A 578 -6.35 4.20 -28.88
CA GLN A 578 -4.91 4.19 -29.16
C GLN A 578 -4.06 3.69 -27.99
N GLN A 579 -4.43 4.02 -26.74
CA GLN A 579 -3.67 3.63 -25.56
C GLN A 579 -3.78 2.14 -25.28
N SER A 580 -5.00 1.58 -25.24
CA SER A 580 -5.19 0.14 -24.99
C SER A 580 -4.64 -0.72 -26.13
N MET A 581 -4.80 -0.28 -27.38
CA MET A 581 -4.29 -1.03 -28.53
C MET A 581 -2.76 -1.03 -28.62
N PHE A 582 -2.09 0.07 -28.26
CA PHE A 582 -0.62 0.09 -28.13
C PHE A 582 -0.14 -0.92 -27.08
N LEU A 583 -0.80 -0.98 -25.91
CA LEU A 583 -0.44 -1.91 -24.85
C LEU A 583 -0.63 -3.37 -25.27
N LEU A 584 -1.75 -3.67 -25.96
CA LEU A 584 -2.05 -5.01 -26.45
C LEU A 584 -1.03 -5.48 -27.49
N PHE A 585 -0.72 -4.64 -28.48
CA PHE A 585 0.31 -4.93 -29.49
C PHE A 585 1.67 -5.16 -28.84
N ARG A 586 2.04 -4.32 -27.86
CA ARG A 586 3.29 -4.44 -27.13
C ARG A 586 3.36 -5.73 -26.32
N GLU A 587 2.27 -6.16 -25.72
CA GLU A 587 2.19 -7.40 -24.96
C GLU A 587 2.30 -8.64 -25.85
N ASP A 588 1.58 -8.68 -26.98
CA ASP A 588 1.61 -9.81 -27.91
C ASP A 588 2.96 -9.93 -28.66
N ILE A 589 3.59 -8.80 -28.99
CA ILE A 589 4.96 -8.80 -29.54
C ILE A 589 5.97 -9.27 -28.48
N ALA A 590 5.85 -8.82 -27.23
CA ALA A 590 6.74 -9.25 -26.15
C ALA A 590 6.59 -10.75 -25.80
N ARG A 591 5.42 -11.35 -26.05
CA ARG A 591 5.22 -12.81 -25.89
C ARG A 591 5.88 -13.62 -27.00
N SER A 592 5.99 -13.06 -28.20
CA SER A 592 6.45 -13.76 -29.40
C SER A 592 7.93 -13.53 -29.72
N GLN A 593 8.51 -12.39 -29.33
CA GLN A 593 9.92 -12.03 -29.54
C GLN A 593 10.51 -11.31 -28.32
N GLN A 594 11.85 -11.36 -28.16
CA GLN A 594 12.59 -10.62 -27.11
C GLN A 594 12.78 -9.11 -27.45
N THR A 595 11.89 -8.54 -28.26
CA THR A 595 11.89 -7.14 -28.68
C THR A 595 10.61 -6.46 -28.21
N ILE A 596 10.67 -5.16 -27.94
CA ILE A 596 9.54 -4.40 -27.41
C ILE A 596 9.11 -3.39 -28.46
N LEU A 597 7.82 -3.41 -28.84
CA LEU A 597 7.24 -2.39 -29.70
C LEU A 597 7.36 -1.01 -29.04
N SER A 598 8.11 -0.12 -29.67
CA SER A 598 8.22 1.27 -29.26
C SER A 598 7.01 2.09 -29.71
N LEU A 599 6.72 3.19 -29.01
CA LEU A 599 5.68 4.14 -29.42
C LEU A 599 5.96 4.71 -30.82
N ARG A 600 7.23 4.87 -31.20
CA ARG A 600 7.63 5.37 -32.52
C ARG A 600 7.20 4.41 -33.62
N GLU A 601 7.47 3.11 -33.47
CA GLU A 601 7.09 2.09 -34.46
C GLU A 601 5.58 1.99 -34.58
N TYR A 602 4.86 1.99 -33.45
CA TYR A 602 3.40 1.97 -33.44
C TYR A 602 2.78 3.18 -34.16
N LEU A 603 3.25 4.40 -33.87
CA LEU A 603 2.77 5.60 -34.54
C LEU A 603 3.19 5.67 -36.02
N THR A 604 4.35 5.12 -36.36
CA THR A 604 4.81 5.01 -37.76
C THR A 604 3.88 4.07 -38.54
N PHE A 605 3.51 2.93 -37.97
CA PHE A 605 2.52 2.04 -38.56
C PHE A 605 1.18 2.75 -38.81
N LEU A 606 0.62 3.42 -37.81
CA LEU A 606 -0.65 4.15 -37.97
C LEU A 606 -0.57 5.28 -39.00
N LYS A 607 0.60 5.90 -39.16
CA LYS A 607 0.83 6.94 -40.16
C LYS A 607 0.91 6.36 -41.56
N GLU A 608 1.71 5.31 -41.77
CA GLU A 608 1.95 4.73 -43.09
C GLU A 608 0.71 4.02 -43.64
N ILE A 609 -0.06 3.34 -42.78
CA ILE A 609 -1.27 2.62 -43.20
C ILE A 609 -2.41 3.59 -43.58
N LYS A 610 -2.46 4.78 -42.99
CA LYS A 610 -3.50 5.79 -43.20
C LYS A 610 -3.67 6.18 -44.67
N ALA A 611 -2.59 6.13 -45.47
CA ALA A 611 -2.60 6.47 -46.88
C ALA A 611 -3.48 5.52 -47.73
N TYR A 612 -3.79 4.33 -47.22
CA TYR A 612 -4.53 3.28 -47.92
C TYR A 612 -5.95 3.07 -47.35
N ILE A 613 -6.34 3.86 -46.36
CA ILE A 613 -7.67 3.80 -45.73
C ILE A 613 -8.66 4.62 -46.56
N PRO A 614 -9.80 4.04 -46.99
CA PRO A 614 -10.81 4.79 -47.73
C PRO A 614 -11.31 6.00 -46.91
N HIS A 615 -11.23 7.21 -47.47
CA HIS A 615 -11.82 8.39 -46.84
C HIS A 615 -13.36 8.27 -46.86
N THR A 616 -13.97 7.93 -45.73
CA THR A 616 -15.42 8.03 -45.56
C THR A 616 -15.80 9.51 -45.49
N THR A 617 -16.35 10.04 -46.59
CA THR A 617 -17.08 11.31 -46.58
C THR A 617 -18.24 11.20 -45.59
N GLY A 618 -18.31 12.17 -44.68
CA GLY A 618 -19.04 12.08 -43.42
C GLY A 618 -20.53 11.69 -43.51
N LYS A 619 -20.94 10.88 -42.54
CA LYS A 619 -22.22 11.02 -41.87
C LYS A 619 -21.98 10.90 -40.37
N GLN A 620 -22.18 12.01 -39.66
CA GLN A 620 -22.37 12.01 -38.22
C GLN A 620 -23.46 11.00 -37.88
N LEU A 621 -23.09 9.90 -37.23
CA LEU A 621 -24.03 9.06 -36.51
C LEU A 621 -24.06 9.56 -35.08
N ASN A 622 -25.14 10.29 -34.79
CA ASN A 622 -25.54 10.68 -33.45
C ASN A 622 -25.55 9.46 -32.54
N SER A 623 -24.86 9.60 -31.40
CA SER A 623 -24.92 8.69 -30.28
C SER A 623 -26.30 8.73 -29.63
N THR A 624 -27.21 7.86 -30.07
CA THR A 624 -28.35 7.43 -29.27
C THR A 624 -28.67 6.00 -29.65
N SER A 625 -28.36 5.04 -28.77
CA SER A 625 -29.08 3.77 -28.66
C SER A 625 -28.40 2.91 -27.58
N THR A 626 -28.93 2.90 -26.36
CA THR A 626 -29.96 1.94 -25.89
C THR A 626 -29.30 0.75 -25.21
N VAL A 627 -29.40 0.78 -23.89
CA VAL A 627 -29.34 -0.38 -23.00
C VAL A 627 -30.24 -1.47 -23.56
N CYS A 628 -29.66 -2.60 -23.94
CA CYS A 628 -30.40 -3.85 -24.11
C CYS A 628 -29.81 -4.89 -23.16
N ASN A 629 -30.53 -5.08 -22.05
CA ASN A 629 -30.58 -6.35 -21.34
C ASN A 629 -30.75 -7.50 -22.33
N LEU A 630 -30.08 -8.63 -22.06
CA LEU A 630 -30.69 -9.97 -22.11
C LEU A 630 -29.71 -11.05 -21.59
N MET A 631 -30.20 -11.72 -20.55
CA MET A 631 -29.84 -13.02 -19.94
C MET A 631 -28.55 -13.16 -19.13
#